data_AF-A0A537IB48-F1
#
_entry.id   AF-A0A537IB48-F1
#
_cell.length_a   1.000
_cell.length_b   1.000
_cell.length_c   1.000
_cell.angle_alpha   90.00
_cell.angle_beta   90.00
_cell.angle_gamma   90.00
#
_symmetry.space_group_name_H-M   'P 1'
#
loop_
_entity.id
_entity.type
_entity.pdbx_description
1 polymer ?
#
loop_
_entity_poly.entity_id
_entity_poly.type
_entity_poly.pdbx_seq_one_letter_code
_entity_poly.pdbx_strand_id
1 'polypeptide(L)'
;MGIDQDIHQAKFRNEYQKAAINLIYTYGWVTEKTKELFSAEDITPQQFNILRILRGSHPQPLSTLQIRERMLDKMSDTSRIVDRLIAKGLVKKGLCKKDRRLVDITISDKGRKLLEKFDARQDELDGILGNLSKKEAVILSDLLDKIRDPNE
;
A
#
# COMPACT_ATOMS: atom_id res chain seq x y z
N MET A 1 3.12 4.16 -25.14
CA MET A 1 4.12 5.24 -25.01
C MET A 1 5.20 4.75 -24.07
N GLY A 2 6.45 5.14 -24.29
CA GLY A 2 7.60 4.69 -23.49
C GLY A 2 8.03 5.77 -22.51
N ILE A 3 8.73 5.35 -21.44
CA ILE A 3 9.20 6.27 -20.38
C ILE A 3 10.02 7.46 -20.91
N ASP A 4 10.76 7.30 -22.01
CA ASP A 4 11.49 8.37 -22.70
C ASP A 4 10.58 9.52 -23.18
N GLN A 5 9.37 9.19 -23.63
CA GLN A 5 8.37 10.17 -24.04
C GLN A 5 7.73 10.82 -22.81
N ASP A 6 7.36 10.02 -21.81
CA ASP A 6 6.62 10.50 -20.64
C ASP A 6 7.40 11.51 -19.78
N ILE A 7 8.73 11.42 -19.77
CA ILE A 7 9.61 12.35 -19.05
C ILE A 7 10.41 13.28 -19.98
N HIS A 8 10.13 13.26 -21.28
CA HIS A 8 10.84 14.02 -22.31
C HIS A 8 12.37 13.85 -22.29
N GLN A 9 12.86 12.61 -22.14
CA GLN A 9 14.28 12.29 -22.08
C GLN A 9 14.74 11.46 -23.29
N ALA A 10 15.59 12.05 -24.13
CA ALA A 10 16.03 11.44 -25.39
C ALA A 10 17.05 10.30 -25.23
N LYS A 11 17.84 10.28 -24.15
CA LYS A 11 18.90 9.29 -23.92
C LYS A 11 19.01 8.88 -22.45
N PHE A 12 19.24 7.61 -22.21
CA PHE A 12 19.65 7.07 -20.92
C PHE A 12 21.13 6.67 -20.98
N ARG A 13 21.84 6.75 -19.84
CA ARG A 13 23.23 6.31 -19.72
C ARG A 13 23.36 4.81 -20.01
N ASN A 14 22.40 4.01 -19.57
CA ASN A 14 22.30 2.57 -19.79
C ASN A 14 20.88 2.05 -19.46
N GLU A 15 20.62 0.78 -19.77
CA GLU A 15 19.33 0.12 -19.50
C GLU A 15 18.95 0.09 -18.02
N TYR A 16 19.94 -0.02 -17.11
CA TYR A 16 19.71 0.01 -15.68
C TYR A 16 19.14 1.35 -15.20
N GLN A 17 19.65 2.47 -15.75
CA GLN A 17 19.11 3.80 -15.45
C GLN A 17 17.67 3.93 -15.97
N LYS A 18 17.42 3.48 -17.20
CA LYS A 18 16.07 3.50 -17.79
C LYS A 18 15.08 2.69 -16.93
N ALA A 19 15.47 1.49 -16.51
CA ALA A 19 14.66 0.62 -15.67
C ALA A 19 14.37 1.26 -14.29
N ALA A 20 15.38 1.83 -13.64
CA ALA A 20 15.20 2.50 -12.34
C ALA A 20 14.25 3.70 -12.43
N ILE A 21 14.40 4.54 -13.47
CA ILE A 21 13.50 5.69 -13.69
C ILE A 21 12.08 5.21 -13.99
N ASN A 22 11.92 4.21 -14.85
CA ASN A 22 10.62 3.66 -15.20
C ASN A 22 9.89 3.07 -13.98
N LEU A 23 10.63 2.39 -13.09
CA LEU A 23 10.08 1.88 -11.83
C LEU A 23 9.58 3.00 -10.92
N ILE A 24 10.36 4.06 -10.72
CA ILE A 24 9.99 5.20 -9.89
C ILE A 24 8.78 5.94 -10.49
N TYR A 25 8.80 6.18 -11.80
CA TYR A 25 7.70 6.82 -12.50
C TYR A 25 6.40 6.01 -12.38
N THR A 26 6.49 4.70 -12.63
CA THR A 26 5.36 3.77 -12.54
C THR A 26 4.82 3.71 -11.10
N TYR A 27 5.68 3.71 -10.08
CA TYR A 27 5.23 3.79 -8.68
C TYR A 27 4.39 5.06 -8.42
N GLY A 28 4.83 6.22 -8.91
CA GLY A 28 4.07 7.47 -8.79
C GLY A 28 2.72 7.40 -9.51
N TRP A 29 2.72 6.89 -10.74
CA TRP A 29 1.50 6.71 -11.55
C TRP A 29 0.49 5.76 -10.88
N VAL A 30 0.94 4.58 -10.42
CA VAL A 30 0.10 3.61 -9.68
C VAL A 30 -0.45 4.24 -8.41
N THR A 31 0.37 5.01 -7.68
CA THR A 31 -0.05 5.67 -6.44
C THR A 31 -1.15 6.69 -6.68
N GLU A 32 -1.06 7.52 -7.73
CA GLU A 32 -2.11 8.48 -8.07
C GLU A 32 -3.40 7.78 -8.54
N LYS A 33 -3.29 6.73 -9.37
CA LYS A 33 -4.46 5.92 -9.77
C LYS A 33 -5.17 5.27 -8.58
N THR A 34 -4.39 4.72 -7.66
CA THR A 34 -4.92 4.11 -6.42
C THR A 34 -5.59 5.16 -5.53
N LYS A 35 -5.02 6.37 -5.44
CA LYS A 35 -5.57 7.48 -4.66
C LYS A 35 -6.91 7.98 -5.22
N GLU A 36 -7.08 8.02 -6.55
CA GLU A 36 -8.37 8.32 -7.19
C GLU A 36 -9.45 7.34 -6.71
N LEU A 37 -9.18 6.03 -6.71
CA LEU A 37 -10.12 5.00 -6.28
C LEU A 37 -10.51 5.11 -4.80
N PHE A 38 -9.54 5.46 -3.95
CA PHE A 38 -9.72 5.56 -2.50
C PHE A 38 -10.35 6.87 -2.05
N SER A 39 -10.23 7.94 -2.86
CA SER A 39 -10.82 9.25 -2.56
C SER A 39 -12.34 9.20 -2.40
N ALA A 40 -13.02 8.27 -3.09
CA ALA A 40 -14.46 8.04 -2.98
C ALA A 40 -14.93 7.67 -1.57
N GLU A 41 -14.02 7.10 -0.76
CA GLU A 41 -14.30 6.67 0.61
C GLU A 41 -13.52 7.51 1.65
N ASP A 42 -12.96 8.65 1.22
CA ASP A 42 -12.21 9.59 2.06
C ASP A 42 -11.07 8.89 2.84
N ILE A 43 -10.31 8.01 2.18
CA ILE A 43 -9.10 7.41 2.75
C ILE A 43 -7.90 7.51 1.81
N THR A 44 -6.70 7.52 2.39
CA THR A 44 -5.44 7.49 1.62
C THR A 44 -4.95 6.05 1.41
N PRO A 45 -4.04 5.80 0.44
CA PRO A 45 -3.44 4.47 0.25
C PRO A 45 -2.75 3.92 1.51
N GLN A 46 -2.09 4.79 2.28
CA GLN A 46 -1.45 4.39 3.53
C GLN A 46 -2.49 4.01 4.60
N GLN A 47 -3.61 4.74 4.69
CA GLN A 47 -4.71 4.43 5.60
C GLN A 47 -5.35 3.07 5.23
N PHE A 48 -5.59 2.84 3.93
CA PHE A 48 -6.05 1.56 3.42
C PHE A 48 -5.09 0.42 3.78
N ASN A 49 -3.77 0.61 3.59
CA ASN A 49 -2.79 -0.41 3.94
C ASN A 49 -2.81 -0.78 5.43
N ILE A 50 -2.93 0.21 6.34
CA ILE A 50 -3.07 -0.08 7.78
C ILE A 50 -4.36 -0.88 8.05
N LEU A 51 -5.48 -0.52 7.42
CA LEU A 51 -6.73 -1.28 7.58
C LEU A 51 -6.56 -2.72 7.08
N ARG A 52 -5.90 -2.95 5.94
CA ARG A 52 -5.61 -4.29 5.41
C ARG A 52 -4.74 -5.11 6.36
N ILE A 53 -3.70 -4.50 6.93
CA ILE A 53 -2.81 -5.14 7.93
C ILE A 53 -3.61 -5.54 9.18
N LEU A 54 -4.45 -4.64 9.70
CA LEU A 54 -5.27 -4.89 10.89
C LEU A 54 -6.38 -5.92 10.62
N ARG A 55 -6.96 -5.96 9.41
CA ARG A 55 -7.91 -6.99 8.98
C ARG A 55 -7.27 -8.37 9.03
N GLY A 56 -6.08 -8.53 8.48
CA GLY A 56 -5.36 -9.81 8.49
C GLY A 56 -4.90 -10.27 9.88
N SER A 57 -4.79 -9.36 10.83
CA SER A 57 -4.46 -9.68 12.23
C SER A 57 -5.68 -9.90 13.12
N HIS A 58 -6.89 -9.50 12.69
CA HIS A 58 -8.08 -9.57 13.52
C HIS A 58 -8.40 -11.04 13.93
N PRO A 59 -8.74 -11.31 15.20
CA PRO A 59 -9.04 -10.38 16.29
C PRO A 59 -7.84 -9.90 17.11
N GLN A 60 -6.62 -10.32 16.78
CA GLN A 60 -5.42 -9.95 17.51
C GLN A 60 -5.04 -8.47 17.27
N PRO A 61 -4.87 -7.66 18.33
CA PRO A 61 -4.40 -6.30 18.20
C PRO A 61 -2.95 -6.24 17.73
N LEU A 62 -2.58 -5.13 17.10
CA LEU A 62 -1.19 -4.82 16.76
C LEU A 62 -0.77 -3.50 17.40
N SER A 63 0.48 -3.43 17.84
CA SER A 63 1.12 -2.16 18.19
C SER A 63 1.43 -1.33 16.95
N THR A 64 1.62 -0.02 17.11
CA THR A 64 2.05 0.86 16.02
C THR A 64 3.39 0.43 15.39
N LEU A 65 4.29 -0.16 16.18
CA LEU A 65 5.56 -0.71 15.69
C LEU A 65 5.33 -1.89 14.73
N GLN A 66 4.50 -2.86 15.13
CA GLN A 66 4.17 -4.02 14.31
C GLN A 66 3.43 -3.62 13.02
N ILE A 67 2.59 -2.58 13.09
CA ILE A 67 1.95 -2.01 11.88
C ILE A 67 3.04 -1.45 10.96
N ARG A 68 3.97 -0.65 11.50
CA ARG A 68 5.07 -0.02 10.72
C ARG A 68 5.93 -1.06 10.02
N GLU A 69 6.24 -2.19 10.65
CA GLU A 69 7.04 -3.26 10.06
C GLU A 69 6.40 -3.86 8.79
N ARG A 70 5.07 -3.86 8.73
CA ARG A 70 4.26 -4.40 7.62
C ARG A 70 3.81 -3.34 6.61
N MET A 71 4.13 -2.07 6.83
CA MET A 71 3.80 -1.00 5.90
C MET A 71 4.56 -1.16 4.59
N LEU A 72 3.86 -0.91 3.47
CA LEU A 72 4.48 -0.88 2.14
C LEU A 72 5.48 0.28 2.03
N ASP A 73 5.11 1.45 2.55
CA ASP A 73 6.00 2.59 2.74
C ASP A 73 6.32 2.76 4.22
N LYS A 74 7.57 2.43 4.60
CA LYS A 74 8.07 2.50 5.98
C LYS A 74 8.50 3.91 6.41
N MET A 75 8.60 4.88 5.50
CA MET A 75 8.95 6.27 5.82
C MET A 75 7.78 7.07 6.38
N SER A 76 6.55 6.53 6.28
CA SER A 76 5.33 7.14 6.78
C SER A 76 5.23 7.16 8.32
N ASP A 77 4.79 8.29 8.89
CA ASP A 77 4.47 8.40 10.33
C ASP A 77 3.21 7.58 10.67
N THR A 78 3.45 6.31 11.02
CA THR A 78 2.40 5.33 11.30
C THR A 78 1.51 5.77 12.46
N SER A 79 2.07 6.41 13.50
CA SER A 79 1.30 6.90 14.65
C SER A 79 0.29 7.97 14.22
N ARG A 80 0.74 8.97 13.45
CA ARG A 80 -0.16 10.02 12.93
C ARG A 80 -1.25 9.47 11.99
N ILE A 81 -0.95 8.43 11.22
CA ILE A 81 -1.95 7.80 10.34
C ILE A 81 -3.00 7.04 11.19
N VAL A 82 -2.55 6.30 12.21
CA VAL A 82 -3.43 5.61 13.15
C VAL A 82 -4.34 6.59 13.88
N ASP A 83 -3.82 7.72 14.38
CA ASP A 83 -4.64 8.73 15.07
C ASP A 83 -5.74 9.28 14.15
N ARG A 84 -5.44 9.52 12.86
CA ARG A 84 -6.45 9.92 11.87
C ARG A 84 -7.50 8.83 11.62
N LEU A 85 -7.09 7.56 11.61
CA LEU A 85 -8.02 6.43 11.47
C LEU A 85 -8.92 6.27 12.72
N ILE A 86 -8.40 6.56 13.91
CA ILE A 86 -9.17 6.59 15.16
C ILE A 86 -10.22 7.71 15.07
N ALA A 87 -9.81 8.92 14.66
CA ALA A 87 -10.71 10.05 14.50
C ALA A 87 -11.84 9.76 13.49
N LYS A 88 -11.57 9.00 12.43
CA LYS A 88 -12.57 8.51 11.46
C LYS A 88 -13.43 7.34 11.99
N GLY A 89 -13.11 6.80 13.16
CA GLY A 89 -13.78 5.64 13.76
C GLY A 89 -13.53 4.33 13.01
N LEU A 90 -12.46 4.24 12.21
CA LEU A 90 -12.14 3.06 11.39
C LEU A 90 -11.30 2.04 12.16
N VAL A 91 -10.56 2.48 13.18
CA VAL A 91 -9.81 1.62 14.09
C VAL A 91 -10.13 2.00 15.54
N LYS A 92 -9.87 1.08 16.47
CA LYS A 92 -10.05 1.26 17.91
C LYS A 92 -8.70 1.12 18.61
N LYS A 93 -8.45 2.02 19.57
CA LYS A 93 -7.29 1.99 20.46
C LYS A 93 -7.68 1.33 21.77
N GLY A 94 -6.92 0.32 22.17
CA GLY A 94 -7.04 -0.39 23.45
C GLY A 94 -5.76 -0.28 24.26
N LEU A 95 -5.89 -0.44 25.59
CA LEU A 95 -4.74 -0.61 26.46
C LEU A 95 -4.17 -2.01 26.25
N CYS A 96 -2.86 -2.10 26.03
CA CYS A 96 -2.20 -3.40 25.97
C CYS A 96 -2.23 -4.05 27.36
N LYS A 97 -2.72 -5.30 27.42
CA LYS A 97 -2.83 -6.06 28.70
C LYS A 97 -1.46 -6.41 29.29
N LYS A 98 -0.42 -6.49 28.46
CA LYS A 98 0.95 -6.88 28.86
C LYS A 98 1.80 -5.68 29.30
N ASP A 99 1.68 -4.53 28.64
CA ASP A 99 2.33 -3.28 29.04
C ASP A 99 1.38 -2.11 28.81
N ARG A 100 0.88 -1.49 29.90
CA ARG A 100 -0.07 -0.38 29.82
C ARG A 100 0.51 0.90 29.19
N ARG A 101 1.83 0.96 28.97
CA ARG A 101 2.50 2.03 28.22
C ARG A 101 2.37 1.86 26.71
N LEU A 102 2.03 0.66 26.24
CA LEU A 102 1.82 0.36 24.84
C LEU A 102 0.34 0.44 24.45
N VAL A 103 0.12 0.79 23.19
CA VAL A 103 -1.21 0.96 22.62
C VAL A 103 -1.46 -0.13 21.60
N ASP A 104 -2.57 -0.84 21.81
CA ASP A 104 -3.02 -1.93 20.94
C ASP A 104 -4.07 -1.37 19.98
N ILE A 105 -3.86 -1.56 18.68
CA ILE A 105 -4.74 -1.08 17.63
C ILE A 105 -5.49 -2.27 17.04
N THR A 106 -6.80 -2.12 16.91
CA THR A 106 -7.69 -3.12 16.29
C THR A 106 -8.54 -2.46 15.22
N ILE A 107 -8.84 -3.19 14.15
CA ILE A 107 -9.82 -2.72 13.17
C ILE A 107 -11.23 -2.69 13.78
N SER A 108 -11.99 -1.65 13.50
CA SER A 108 -13.40 -1.55 13.91
C SER A 108 -14.33 -2.25 12.92
N ASP A 109 -15.59 -2.44 13.27
CA ASP A 109 -16.63 -2.91 12.34
C ASP A 109 -16.81 -1.97 11.15
N LYS A 110 -16.73 -0.64 11.39
CA LYS A 110 -16.77 0.38 10.34
C LYS A 110 -15.59 0.23 9.37
N GLY A 111 -14.39 -0.02 9.91
CA GLY A 111 -13.18 -0.25 9.13
C GLY A 111 -13.27 -1.53 8.28
N ARG A 112 -13.86 -2.60 8.81
CA ARG A 112 -14.08 -3.85 8.06
C ARG A 112 -15.07 -3.66 6.91
N LYS A 113 -16.22 -3.05 7.20
CA LYS A 113 -17.23 -2.70 6.17
C LYS A 113 -16.66 -1.80 5.08
N LEU A 114 -15.77 -0.87 5.43
CA LEU A 114 -15.08 -0.04 4.46
C LEU A 114 -14.21 -0.90 3.52
N LEU A 115 -13.47 -1.87 4.05
CA LEU A 115 -12.67 -2.77 3.23
C LEU A 115 -13.52 -3.69 2.34
N GLU A 116 -14.69 -4.15 2.81
CA GLU A 116 -15.62 -4.96 2.00
C GLU A 116 -16.09 -4.21 0.74
N LYS A 117 -16.25 -2.88 0.81
CA LYS A 117 -16.55 -2.07 -0.38
C LYS A 117 -15.42 -2.08 -1.40
N PHE A 118 -14.17 -2.14 -0.95
CA PHE A 118 -13.01 -2.22 -1.84
C PHE A 118 -12.81 -3.63 -2.39
N ASP A 119 -13.12 -4.66 -1.61
CA ASP A 119 -13.10 -6.05 -2.11
C ASP A 119 -14.11 -6.20 -3.28
N ALA A 120 -15.26 -5.53 -3.23
CA ALA A 120 -16.24 -5.52 -4.33
C ALA A 120 -15.76 -4.75 -5.59
N ARG A 121 -14.71 -3.93 -5.47
CA ARG A 121 -14.10 -3.14 -6.55
C ARG A 121 -12.70 -3.65 -6.90
N GLN A 122 -12.40 -4.90 -6.54
CA GLN A 122 -11.07 -5.46 -6.71
C GLN A 122 -10.65 -5.50 -8.19
N ASP A 123 -11.59 -5.74 -9.10
CA ASP A 123 -11.32 -5.67 -10.54
C ASP A 123 -10.88 -4.27 -11.01
N GLU A 124 -11.33 -3.19 -10.37
CA GLU A 124 -10.87 -1.83 -10.67
C GLU A 124 -9.42 -1.61 -10.20
N LEU A 125 -9.06 -2.19 -9.05
CA LEU A 125 -7.70 -2.12 -8.51
C LEU A 125 -6.73 -2.95 -9.36
N ASP A 126 -7.12 -4.18 -9.71
CA ASP A 126 -6.35 -5.06 -10.59
C ASP A 126 -6.23 -4.46 -12.00
N GLY A 127 -7.28 -3.76 -12.45
CA GLY A 127 -7.34 -3.02 -13.72
C GLY A 127 -6.28 -1.93 -13.86
N ILE A 128 -5.68 -1.42 -12.77
CA ILE A 128 -4.54 -0.48 -12.84
C ILE A 128 -3.37 -1.10 -13.60
N LEU A 129 -3.15 -2.41 -13.44
CA LEU A 129 -2.14 -3.18 -14.16
C LEU A 129 -2.75 -4.00 -15.31
N GLY A 130 -4.01 -3.76 -15.67
CA GLY A 130 -4.79 -4.56 -16.63
C GLY A 130 -4.26 -4.54 -18.06
N ASN A 131 -3.32 -3.65 -18.38
CA ASN A 131 -2.60 -3.69 -19.66
C ASN A 131 -1.58 -4.83 -19.75
N LEU A 132 -1.23 -5.45 -18.62
CA LEU A 132 -0.39 -6.64 -18.56
C LEU A 132 -1.25 -7.90 -18.70
N SER A 133 -0.80 -8.84 -19.53
CA SER A 133 -1.30 -10.20 -19.45
C SER A 133 -0.92 -10.83 -18.10
N LYS A 134 -1.63 -11.90 -17.71
CA LYS A 134 -1.30 -12.65 -16.48
C LYS A 134 0.15 -13.11 -16.44
N LYS A 135 0.71 -13.51 -17.59
CA LYS A 135 2.12 -13.94 -17.68
C LYS A 135 3.08 -12.78 -17.45
N GLU A 136 2.81 -11.62 -18.04
CA GLU A 136 3.64 -10.43 -17.87
C GLU A 136 3.58 -9.88 -16.44
N ALA A 137 2.42 -9.95 -15.78
CA ALA A 137 2.27 -9.56 -14.38
C ALA A 137 3.12 -10.45 -13.45
N VAL A 138 3.17 -11.77 -13.69
CA VAL A 138 4.04 -12.70 -12.96
C VAL A 138 5.51 -12.34 -13.19
N ILE A 139 5.93 -12.20 -14.46
CA ILE A 139 7.31 -11.82 -14.79
C ILE A 139 7.72 -10.51 -14.12
N LEU A 140 6.84 -9.50 -14.14
CA LEU A 140 7.11 -8.22 -13.47
C LEU A 140 7.28 -8.41 -11.96
N SER A 141 6.40 -9.19 -11.31
CA SER A 141 6.51 -9.49 -9.88
C SER A 141 7.87 -10.13 -9.55
N ASP A 142 8.25 -11.17 -10.30
CA ASP A 142 9.49 -11.91 -10.09
C ASP A 142 10.73 -11.02 -10.30
N LEU A 143 10.71 -10.16 -11.32
CA LEU A 143 11.79 -9.20 -11.57
C LEU A 143 11.91 -8.17 -10.44
N LEU A 144 10.78 -7.70 -9.91
CA LEU A 144 10.77 -6.76 -8.78
C LEU A 144 11.29 -7.41 -7.49
N ASP A 145 10.95 -8.68 -7.26
CA ASP A 145 11.48 -9.46 -6.13
C ASP A 145 12.98 -9.66 -6.27
N LYS A 146 13.45 -10.07 -7.45
CA LYS A 146 14.88 -10.24 -7.77
C LYS A 146 15.72 -8.98 -7.57
N ILE A 147 15.14 -7.79 -7.75
CA ILE A 147 15.83 -6.51 -7.47
C ILE A 147 16.03 -6.30 -5.96
N ARG A 148 15.11 -6.79 -5.12
CA ARG A 148 15.15 -6.61 -3.66
C ARG A 148 15.92 -7.72 -2.95
N ASP A 149 15.81 -8.94 -3.44
CA ASP A 149 16.51 -10.11 -2.91
C ASP A 149 17.25 -10.82 -4.05
N PRO A 150 18.58 -10.68 -4.14
CA PRO A 150 19.36 -11.25 -5.23
C PRO A 150 19.56 -12.78 -5.13
N ASN A 151 19.04 -13.47 -4.10
CA ASN A 151 19.38 -14.85 -3.75
C ASN A 151 18.25 -15.90 -3.89
N GLU A 152 17.40 -15.78 -4.93
CA GLU A 152 16.63 -16.93 -5.47
C GLU A 152 16.98 -17.20 -6.94
#